data_AF-A0A0F9A3D3-F1
#
_entry.id   AF-A0A0F9A3D3-F1
#
_cell.length_a   1.000
_cell.length_b   1.000
_cell.length_c   1.000
_cell.angle_alpha   90.00
_cell.angle_beta   90.00
_cell.angle_gamma   90.00
#
_symmetry.space_group_name_H-M   'P 1'
#
loop_
_entity.id
_entity.type
_entity.pdbx_description
1 polymer ?
#
loop_
_entity_poly.entity_id
_entity_poly.type
_entity_poly.pdbx_seq_one_letter_code
_entity_poly.pdbx_strand_id
1 'polypeptide(L)'
;MDQIGQTGFGFLKDIRPDTVSLADRFLVPPFTLLDTRAGYWRDRRSDWLALGLQSELGRGLQAGGGNHRSSYGAYSPNYAPPDRRKADQQSNVTGAPAKPDWATGTGTENMAPGTSIFDPVLCELAYRWFCPPAGHVLDPFAGGGTVGVVSQQLKRNAFLIDVKLEYCELAAQRCGIIKS
;
A
#
# COMPACT_ATOMS: atom_id res chain seq x y z
N MET A 1 -50.08 -12.90 -34.13
CA MET A 1 -50.12 -11.59 -33.45
C MET A 1 -49.71 -11.84 -32.00
N ASP A 2 -48.53 -11.57 -31.49
CA ASP A 2 -47.28 -11.03 -32.02
C ASP A 2 -46.15 -11.47 -31.09
N GLN A 3 -44.93 -11.47 -31.63
CA GLN A 3 -43.67 -11.88 -31.03
C GLN A 3 -43.29 -11.10 -29.76
N ILE A 4 -42.69 -11.77 -28.77
CA ILE A 4 -41.55 -11.18 -28.03
C ILE A 4 -40.54 -12.31 -27.75
N GLY A 5 -39.43 -12.30 -28.49
CA GLY A 5 -38.30 -13.21 -28.28
C GLY A 5 -37.53 -12.83 -27.02
N GLN A 6 -37.35 -13.79 -26.11
CA GLN A 6 -36.33 -13.73 -25.08
C GLN A 6 -35.03 -14.33 -25.64
N THR A 7 -34.24 -13.50 -26.33
CA THR A 7 -32.81 -13.75 -26.49
C THR A 7 -32.10 -13.35 -25.20
N GLY A 8 -32.21 -14.20 -24.17
CA GLY A 8 -31.42 -14.10 -22.95
C GLY A 8 -30.06 -14.76 -23.18
N PHE A 9 -29.01 -13.95 -23.19
CA PHE A 9 -27.61 -14.39 -23.18
C PHE A 9 -27.41 -15.45 -22.08
N GLY A 10 -27.08 -16.67 -22.51
CA GLY A 10 -26.64 -17.74 -21.61
C GLY A 10 -25.31 -17.43 -20.95
N PHE A 11 -25.04 -18.13 -19.84
CA PHE A 11 -23.88 -18.05 -18.94
C PHE A 11 -23.94 -17.03 -17.81
N LEU A 12 -24.95 -17.16 -16.94
CA LEU A 12 -24.70 -17.11 -15.51
C LEU A 12 -24.99 -18.51 -14.97
N LYS A 13 -23.93 -19.31 -14.81
CA LYS A 13 -24.00 -20.46 -13.91
C LYS A 13 -24.28 -19.88 -12.53
N ASP A 14 -25.30 -20.39 -11.85
CA ASP A 14 -25.51 -20.18 -10.42
C ASP A 14 -24.20 -20.44 -9.66
N ILE A 15 -23.47 -19.37 -9.35
CA ILE A 15 -22.37 -19.43 -8.39
C ILE A 15 -23.07 -19.43 -7.04
N ARG A 16 -23.32 -20.63 -6.52
CA ARG A 16 -23.69 -20.77 -5.12
C ARG A 16 -22.56 -20.17 -4.28
N PRO A 17 -22.85 -19.23 -3.35
CA PRO A 17 -21.84 -18.50 -2.58
C PRO A 17 -20.99 -19.39 -1.65
N ASP A 18 -21.33 -20.67 -1.54
CA ASP A 18 -20.64 -21.71 -0.77
C ASP A 18 -19.47 -22.38 -1.52
N THR A 19 -19.26 -22.07 -2.81
CA THR A 19 -18.19 -22.70 -3.64
C THR A 19 -16.91 -21.88 -3.76
N VAL A 20 -16.87 -20.65 -3.23
CA VAL A 20 -15.72 -19.74 -3.32
C VAL A 20 -14.86 -19.92 -2.07
N SER A 21 -13.58 -20.27 -2.23
CA SER A 21 -12.69 -20.41 -1.07
C SER A 21 -12.45 -19.05 -0.42
N LEU A 22 -12.07 -19.04 0.87
CA LEU A 22 -11.69 -17.80 1.55
C LEU A 22 -10.50 -17.12 0.86
N ALA A 23 -9.60 -17.89 0.24
CA ALA A 23 -8.49 -17.35 -0.55
C ALA A 23 -9.00 -16.67 -1.82
N ASP A 24 -9.98 -17.24 -2.53
CA ASP A 24 -10.57 -16.59 -3.71
C ASP A 24 -11.26 -15.27 -3.35
N ARG A 25 -11.92 -15.23 -2.19
CA ARG A 25 -12.62 -14.03 -1.71
C ARG A 25 -11.64 -12.95 -1.22
N PHE A 26 -10.65 -13.33 -0.43
CA PHE A 26 -9.81 -12.38 0.31
C PHE A 26 -8.37 -12.26 -0.17
N LEU A 27 -7.97 -13.00 -1.22
CA LEU A 27 -6.59 -13.25 -1.64
C LEU A 27 -5.78 -14.03 -0.59
N VAL A 28 -5.75 -13.51 0.63
CA VAL A 28 -5.22 -14.15 1.84
C VAL A 28 -6.31 -14.10 2.91
N PRO A 29 -6.68 -15.19 3.58
CA PRO A 29 -7.66 -15.15 4.66
C PRO A 29 -7.19 -14.28 5.85
N PRO A 30 -8.09 -13.55 6.54
CA PRO A 30 -7.75 -12.56 7.59
C PRO A 30 -7.17 -13.13 8.90
N PHE A 31 -7.02 -14.45 8.99
CA PHE A 31 -6.40 -15.16 10.12
C PHE A 31 -5.07 -15.84 9.73
N THR A 32 -4.50 -15.45 8.59
CA THR A 32 -3.23 -15.98 8.07
C THR A 32 -2.04 -15.14 8.56
N LEU A 33 -0.89 -15.78 8.76
CA LEU A 33 0.37 -15.08 8.93
C LEU A 33 0.83 -14.50 7.57
N LEU A 34 0.98 -13.19 7.49
CA LEU A 34 1.48 -12.54 6.28
C LEU A 34 2.97 -12.86 6.10
N ASP A 35 3.31 -13.40 4.92
CA ASP A 35 4.68 -13.73 4.53
C ASP A 35 4.98 -13.04 3.20
N THR A 36 5.78 -11.98 3.27
CA THR A 36 6.17 -11.18 2.10
C THR A 36 7.16 -11.89 1.18
N ARG A 37 7.75 -13.01 1.62
CA ARG A 37 8.70 -13.83 0.84
C ARG A 37 8.01 -14.94 0.07
N ALA A 38 6.78 -15.29 0.44
CA ALA A 38 5.99 -16.30 -0.23
C ALA A 38 5.61 -15.89 -1.67
N GLY A 39 5.38 -16.90 -2.53
CA GLY A 39 5.05 -16.71 -3.95
C GLY A 39 3.83 -15.80 -4.15
N TYR A 40 2.73 -16.07 -3.45
CA TYR A 40 1.49 -15.29 -3.58
C TYR A 40 1.69 -13.78 -3.38
N TRP A 41 2.56 -13.39 -2.44
CA TRP A 41 2.81 -11.98 -2.15
C TRP A 41 3.63 -11.34 -3.26
N ARG A 42 4.68 -12.05 -3.71
CA ARG A 42 5.58 -11.57 -4.76
C ARG A 42 4.86 -11.43 -6.10
N ASP A 43 4.04 -12.42 -6.44
CA ASP A 43 3.25 -12.45 -7.67
C ASP A 43 2.25 -11.29 -7.65
N ARG A 44 1.49 -11.14 -6.57
CA ARG A 44 0.52 -10.04 -6.45
C ARG A 44 1.18 -8.67 -6.44
N ARG A 45 2.33 -8.54 -5.78
CA ARG A 45 3.11 -7.31 -5.79
C ARG A 45 3.59 -6.97 -7.20
N SER A 46 3.98 -7.98 -7.99
CA SER A 46 4.34 -7.82 -9.39
C SER A 46 3.15 -7.31 -10.22
N ASP A 47 1.95 -7.84 -10.01
CA ASP A 47 0.73 -7.35 -10.69
C ASP A 47 0.50 -5.86 -10.41
N TRP A 48 0.62 -5.44 -9.15
CA TRP A 48 0.46 -4.04 -8.76
C TRP A 48 1.50 -3.12 -9.39
N LEU A 49 2.76 -3.56 -9.45
CA LEU A 49 3.83 -2.80 -10.11
C LEU A 49 3.63 -2.72 -11.63
N ALA A 50 3.07 -3.76 -12.25
CA ALA A 50 2.75 -3.77 -13.69
C ALA A 50 1.68 -2.74 -14.08
N LEU A 51 0.82 -2.33 -13.14
CA LEU A 51 -0.15 -1.25 -13.35
C LEU A 51 0.48 0.16 -13.36
N GLY A 52 1.81 0.27 -13.22
CA GLY A 52 2.51 1.56 -13.26
C GLY A 52 2.48 2.31 -11.92
N LEU A 53 2.33 1.61 -10.80
CA LEU A 53 2.55 2.19 -9.46
C LEU A 53 4.05 2.50 -9.25
N GLN A 54 4.50 3.62 -9.81
CA GLN A 54 5.88 4.12 -9.76
C GLN A 54 6.20 4.68 -8.38
N SER A 55 6.31 3.83 -7.38
CA SER A 55 6.34 4.18 -5.96
C SER A 55 7.48 5.14 -5.57
N GLU A 56 8.54 5.18 -6.38
CA GLU A 56 9.76 5.98 -6.27
C GLU A 56 9.68 7.39 -6.88
N LEU A 57 8.79 7.65 -7.85
CA LEU A 57 8.70 8.96 -8.51
C LEU A 57 8.08 10.03 -7.61
N GLY A 58 8.61 11.25 -7.70
CA GLY A 58 8.17 12.43 -6.94
C GLY A 58 8.65 12.50 -5.48
N ARG A 59 9.57 11.62 -5.08
CA ARG A 59 10.00 11.42 -3.67
C ARG A 59 11.48 11.69 -3.40
N GLY A 60 12.17 12.40 -4.30
CA GLY A 60 13.55 12.87 -4.10
C GLY A 60 14.63 11.78 -4.04
N LEU A 61 14.30 10.53 -4.38
CA LEU A 61 15.30 9.47 -4.54
C LEU A 61 16.12 9.78 -5.79
N GLN A 62 17.29 10.41 -5.63
CA GLN A 62 18.27 10.49 -6.71
C GLN A 62 18.57 9.08 -7.21
N ALA A 63 18.60 8.92 -8.52
CA ALA A 63 18.87 7.68 -9.25
C ALA A 63 20.32 7.15 -9.09
N GLY A 64 20.96 7.38 -7.94
CA GLY A 64 22.31 6.95 -7.65
C GLY A 64 22.54 6.83 -6.16
N GLY A 65 22.53 5.60 -5.64
CA GLY A 65 23.00 5.32 -4.29
C GLY A 65 22.20 4.25 -3.56
N GLY A 66 22.55 2.98 -3.79
CA GLY A 66 22.27 1.90 -2.86
C GLY A 66 21.08 1.02 -3.23
N ASN A 67 21.36 -0.25 -3.49
CA ASN A 67 20.41 -1.35 -3.39
C ASN A 67 19.83 -1.41 -1.96
N HIS A 68 18.84 -0.57 -1.64
CA HIS A 68 18.09 -0.71 -0.40
C HIS A 68 17.02 -1.78 -0.60
N ARG A 69 17.50 -3.04 -0.63
CA ARG A 69 16.67 -4.19 -0.26
C ARG A 69 16.10 -3.85 1.11
N SER A 70 14.80 -3.52 1.12
CA SER A 70 14.04 -3.24 2.33
C SER A 70 14.28 -4.38 3.32
N SER A 71 15.18 -4.16 4.30
CA SER A 71 15.51 -5.13 5.34
C SER A 71 14.45 -5.05 6.45
N TYR A 72 13.19 -5.19 6.09
CA TYR A 72 12.13 -5.47 7.04
C TYR A 72 12.13 -6.98 7.32
N GLY A 73 12.64 -7.39 8.48
CA GLY A 73 12.36 -8.71 9.05
C GLY A 73 13.53 -9.69 9.14
N ALA A 74 14.68 -9.28 9.68
CA ALA A 74 15.64 -10.23 10.27
C ALA A 74 15.30 -10.41 11.76
N TYR A 75 14.69 -11.55 12.11
CA TYR A 75 14.45 -11.94 13.50
C TYR A 75 15.77 -12.43 14.11
N SER A 76 16.26 -11.75 15.14
CA SER A 76 17.44 -12.15 15.92
C SER A 76 16.98 -12.90 17.18
N PRO A 77 17.42 -14.16 17.42
CA PRO A 77 17.01 -14.96 18.58
C PRO A 77 17.44 -14.40 19.95
N ASN A 78 18.28 -13.36 19.97
CA ASN A 78 18.84 -12.75 21.20
C ASN A 78 18.35 -11.29 21.42
N TYR A 79 17.14 -10.95 20.98
CA TYR A 79 16.61 -9.59 21.08
C TYR A 79 16.23 -9.23 22.54
N ALA A 80 17.16 -8.58 23.25
CA ALA A 80 16.79 -7.63 24.29
C ALA A 80 16.32 -6.34 23.60
N PRO A 81 15.19 -5.71 23.99
CA PRO A 81 14.76 -4.48 23.35
C PRO A 81 15.89 -3.45 23.50
N PRO A 82 16.47 -2.95 22.39
CA PRO A 82 17.45 -1.90 22.50
C PRO A 82 16.75 -0.70 23.16
N ASP A 83 17.47 0.02 24.00
CA ASP A 83 17.10 1.39 24.36
C ASP A 83 16.69 2.08 23.06
N ARG A 84 15.44 2.59 22.98
CA ARG A 84 14.89 3.17 21.74
C ARG A 84 15.84 4.21 21.14
N ARG A 85 16.63 4.89 21.99
CA ARG A 85 17.66 5.84 21.55
C ARG A 85 18.80 5.20 20.77
N LYS A 86 19.21 3.96 21.09
CA LYS A 86 20.22 3.23 20.32
C LYS A 86 19.71 2.82 18.94
N ALA A 87 18.44 2.42 18.85
CA ALA A 87 17.81 2.11 17.56
C ALA A 87 17.64 3.36 16.69
N ASP A 88 17.24 4.49 17.30
CA ASP A 88 17.13 5.78 16.62
C ASP A 88 18.46 6.23 16.01
N GLN A 89 19.57 6.15 16.76
CA GLN A 89 20.92 6.49 16.26
C GLN A 89 21.31 5.71 14.98
N GLN A 90 20.76 4.52 14.79
CA GLN A 90 21.03 3.65 13.63
C GLN A 90 19.98 3.78 12.53
N SER A 91 18.91 4.56 12.75
CA SER A 91 17.78 4.70 11.84
C SER A 91 18.02 5.72 10.71
N ASN A 92 19.06 6.56 10.82
CA ASN A 92 19.41 7.55 9.80
C ASN A 92 20.17 6.96 8.59
N VAL A 93 19.59 6.02 7.88
CA VAL A 93 20.27 5.35 6.74
C VAL A 93 20.57 6.28 5.57
N THR A 94 19.95 7.46 5.51
CA THR A 94 20.11 8.44 4.42
C THR A 94 21.02 9.62 4.78
N GLY A 95 21.56 9.69 6.00
CA GLY A 95 22.42 10.79 6.45
C GLY A 95 21.69 12.14 6.52
N ALA A 96 20.37 12.11 6.71
CA ALA A 96 19.55 13.30 6.72
C ALA A 96 19.78 14.19 7.95
N PRO A 97 19.47 15.49 7.89
CA PRO A 97 19.64 16.40 9.01
C PRO A 97 18.84 15.93 10.24
N ALA A 98 19.42 16.11 11.42
CA ALA A 98 18.71 15.88 12.68
C ALA A 98 17.45 16.75 12.75
N LYS A 99 16.43 16.26 13.46
CA LYS A 99 15.23 17.05 13.72
C LYS A 99 15.59 18.35 14.46
N PRO A 100 14.84 19.45 14.22
CA PRO A 100 15.05 20.69 14.96
C PRO A 100 14.83 20.48 16.46
N ASP A 101 15.49 21.30 17.29
CA ASP A 101 15.54 21.12 18.75
C ASP A 101 14.17 20.92 19.41
N TRP A 102 13.14 21.64 18.94
CA TRP A 102 11.77 21.54 19.45
C TRP A 102 11.08 20.18 19.18
N ALA A 103 11.60 19.38 18.25
CA ALA A 103 11.10 18.06 17.89
C ALA A 103 12.00 16.92 18.42
N THR A 104 12.92 17.23 19.34
CA THR A 104 13.80 16.26 20.00
C THR A 104 13.22 15.74 21.33
N GLY A 105 13.82 14.70 21.92
CA GLY A 105 13.35 14.08 23.17
C GLY A 105 12.28 12.99 22.99
N THR A 106 11.97 12.64 21.74
CA THR A 106 10.96 11.65 21.35
C THR A 106 11.55 10.25 21.08
N GLY A 107 12.87 10.12 21.05
CA GLY A 107 13.54 8.88 20.62
C GLY A 107 13.43 8.63 19.11
N THR A 108 13.25 9.70 18.32
CA THR A 108 13.16 9.67 16.85
C THR A 108 14.00 10.79 16.21
N GLU A 109 15.01 11.29 16.93
CA GLU A 109 15.81 12.46 16.61
C GLU A 109 16.65 12.26 15.36
N ASN A 110 17.13 11.03 15.17
CA ASN A 110 17.98 10.62 14.06
C ASN A 110 17.19 9.86 12.98
N MET A 111 15.86 9.80 13.07
CA MET A 111 15.06 9.16 12.04
C MET A 111 15.28 9.88 10.70
N ALA A 112 15.84 9.15 9.73
CA ALA A 112 15.94 9.63 8.35
C ALA A 112 14.54 10.09 7.88
N PRO A 113 14.37 11.31 7.34
CA PRO A 113 13.32 11.64 6.39
C PRO A 113 13.45 10.72 5.16
N GLY A 114 13.01 9.48 5.34
CA GLY A 114 12.78 8.51 4.30
C GLY A 114 11.33 8.58 3.89
N THR A 115 11.07 8.39 2.60
CA THR A 115 9.71 8.24 2.13
C THR A 115 9.25 6.82 2.38
N SER A 116 8.31 6.65 3.32
CA SER A 116 7.63 5.37 3.52
C SER A 116 6.69 5.12 2.33
N ILE A 117 6.97 4.06 1.58
CA ILE A 117 6.11 3.59 0.50
C ILE A 117 5.21 2.50 1.07
N PHE A 118 3.90 2.75 1.08
CA PHE A 118 2.94 1.74 1.52
C PHE A 118 2.86 0.61 0.48
N ASP A 119 2.97 -0.64 0.93
CA ASP A 119 2.92 -1.80 0.04
C ASP A 119 1.49 -2.01 -0.49
N PRO A 120 1.30 -2.11 -1.82
CA PRO A 120 -0.03 -2.18 -2.41
C PRO A 120 -0.74 -3.52 -2.16
N VAL A 121 -0.01 -4.62 -1.92
CA VAL A 121 -0.61 -5.91 -1.55
C VAL A 121 -1.18 -5.81 -0.13
N LEU A 122 -0.41 -5.24 0.80
CA LEU A 122 -0.90 -5.00 2.15
C LEU A 122 -2.12 -4.07 2.16
N CYS A 123 -2.10 -3.04 1.33
CA CYS A 123 -3.24 -2.12 1.15
C CYS A 123 -4.49 -2.86 0.62
N GLU A 124 -4.34 -3.69 -0.41
CA GLU A 124 -5.44 -4.50 -0.95
C GLU A 124 -6.02 -5.45 0.10
N LEU A 125 -5.17 -6.14 0.87
CA LEU A 125 -5.62 -7.04 1.93
C LEU A 125 -6.42 -6.30 3.00
N ALA A 126 -5.93 -5.14 3.46
CA ALA A 126 -6.66 -4.32 4.42
C ALA A 126 -8.06 -3.94 3.92
N TYR A 127 -8.20 -3.60 2.63
CA TYR A 127 -9.51 -3.28 2.07
C TYR A 127 -10.38 -4.52 1.92
N ARG A 128 -9.83 -5.64 1.47
CA ARG A 128 -10.61 -6.88 1.33
C ARG A 128 -11.13 -7.37 2.67
N TRP A 129 -10.35 -7.21 3.74
CA TRP A 129 -10.72 -7.67 5.08
C TRP A 129 -11.68 -6.74 5.81
N PHE A 130 -11.47 -5.43 5.71
CA PHE A 130 -12.12 -4.47 6.60
C PHE A 130 -12.96 -3.41 5.88
N CYS A 131 -12.90 -3.33 4.54
CA CYS A 131 -13.68 -2.37 3.76
C CYS A 131 -14.68 -3.12 2.85
N PRO A 132 -16.00 -2.98 3.09
CA PRO A 132 -16.98 -3.61 2.24
C PRO A 132 -16.90 -3.06 0.79
N PRO A 133 -17.41 -3.80 -0.21
CA PRO A 133 -17.53 -3.30 -1.59
C PRO A 133 -18.21 -1.93 -1.62
N ALA A 134 -17.70 -1.00 -2.44
CA ALA A 134 -18.14 0.40 -2.52
C ALA A 134 -18.03 1.18 -1.18
N GLY A 135 -17.33 0.65 -0.18
CA GLY A 135 -17.05 1.35 1.07
C GLY A 135 -16.14 2.56 0.89
N HIS A 136 -15.98 3.33 1.98
CA HIS A 136 -15.18 4.55 2.01
C HIS A 136 -13.85 4.30 2.74
N VAL A 137 -12.77 4.83 2.18
CA VAL A 137 -11.42 4.85 2.74
C VAL A 137 -11.01 6.30 2.97
N LEU A 138 -10.49 6.59 4.15
CA LEU A 138 -9.87 7.87 4.48
C LEU A 138 -8.38 7.62 4.72
N ASP A 139 -7.53 8.29 3.95
CA ASP A 139 -6.09 8.35 4.21
C ASP A 139 -5.69 9.81 4.47
N PRO A 140 -5.51 10.20 5.74
CA PRO A 140 -5.16 11.58 6.09
C PRO A 140 -3.68 11.93 5.81
N PHE A 141 -2.87 10.96 5.37
CA PHE A 141 -1.44 11.11 5.07
C PHE A 141 -1.07 10.38 3.78
N ALA A 142 -1.78 10.72 2.70
CA ALA A 142 -1.82 9.93 1.48
C ALA A 142 -0.47 9.81 0.74
N GLY A 143 0.45 10.75 0.96
CA GLY A 143 1.68 10.85 0.18
C GLY A 143 1.37 10.80 -1.31
N GLY A 144 2.17 10.03 -2.06
CA GLY A 144 1.97 9.82 -3.49
C GLY A 144 0.79 8.92 -3.88
N GLY A 145 -0.16 8.60 -2.98
CA GLY A 145 -1.47 8.09 -3.38
C GLY A 145 -1.58 6.59 -3.68
N THR A 146 -0.74 5.71 -3.13
CA THR A 146 -0.91 4.24 -3.27
C THR A 146 -2.31 3.80 -2.86
N VAL A 147 -2.81 4.31 -1.74
CA VAL A 147 -4.18 4.07 -1.23
C VAL A 147 -5.23 4.44 -2.26
N GLY A 148 -5.06 5.56 -2.97
CA GLY A 148 -5.96 6.00 -4.03
C GLY A 148 -6.04 5.02 -5.20
N VAL A 149 -4.89 4.61 -5.71
CA VAL A 149 -4.81 3.68 -6.84
C VAL A 149 -5.43 2.32 -6.48
N VAL A 150 -5.06 1.77 -5.31
CA VAL A 150 -5.64 0.50 -4.84
C VAL A 150 -7.14 0.63 -4.63
N SER A 151 -7.62 1.76 -4.08
CA SER A 151 -9.04 2.02 -3.90
C SER A 151 -9.79 2.04 -5.23
N GLN A 152 -9.26 2.71 -6.25
CA GLN A 152 -9.88 2.74 -7.58
C GLN A 152 -9.97 1.35 -8.21
N GLN A 153 -8.87 0.60 -8.21
CA GLN A 153 -8.82 -0.76 -8.78
C GLN A 153 -9.80 -1.71 -8.09
N LEU A 154 -9.96 -1.56 -6.77
CA LEU A 154 -10.93 -2.34 -6.00
C LEU A 154 -12.32 -1.70 -5.99
N LYS A 155 -12.59 -0.59 -6.69
CA LYS A 155 -13.91 0.08 -6.72
C LYS A 155 -14.38 0.53 -5.32
N ARG A 156 -13.48 1.15 -4.55
CA ARG A 156 -13.75 1.81 -3.27
C ARG A 156 -13.74 3.33 -3.47
N ASN A 157 -14.48 4.03 -2.62
CA ASN A 157 -14.43 5.49 -2.54
C ASN A 157 -13.25 5.87 -1.63
N ALA A 158 -12.40 6.81 -2.05
CA ALA A 158 -11.25 7.22 -1.25
C ALA A 158 -11.17 8.75 -1.10
N PHE A 159 -10.91 9.20 0.11
CA PHE A 159 -10.54 10.56 0.45
C PHE A 159 -9.06 10.57 0.86
N LEU A 160 -8.25 11.30 0.09
CA LEU A 160 -6.81 11.37 0.26
C LEU A 160 -6.43 12.79 0.67
N ILE A 161 -5.71 12.93 1.78
CA ILE A 161 -5.25 14.22 2.28
C ILE A 161 -3.73 14.13 2.45
N ASP A 162 -3.03 15.16 2.02
CA ASP A 162 -1.63 15.37 2.36
C ASP A 162 -1.39 16.87 2.56
N VAL A 163 -0.44 17.21 3.43
CA VAL A 163 -0.07 18.60 3.69
C VAL A 163 0.77 19.19 2.54
N LYS A 164 1.46 18.32 1.78
CA LYS A 164 2.32 18.72 0.69
C LYS A 164 1.59 18.71 -0.64
N LEU A 165 1.52 19.86 -1.29
CA LEU A 165 0.89 20.01 -2.61
C LEU A 165 1.48 19.04 -3.65
N GLU A 166 2.81 18.87 -3.67
CA GLU A 166 3.51 17.93 -4.57
C GLU A 166 2.99 16.49 -4.46
N TYR A 167 2.60 16.06 -3.26
CA TYR A 167 2.04 14.72 -3.03
C TYR A 167 0.57 14.64 -3.42
N CYS A 168 -0.21 15.70 -3.17
CA CYS A 168 -1.59 15.78 -3.65
C CYS A 168 -1.67 15.71 -5.18
N GLU A 169 -0.81 16.46 -5.89
CA GLU A 169 -0.74 16.44 -7.36
C GLU A 169 -0.33 15.07 -7.89
N LEU A 170 0.71 14.47 -7.30
CA LEU A 170 1.17 13.12 -7.67
C LEU A 170 0.09 12.06 -7.45
N ALA A 171 -0.61 12.10 -6.31
CA ALA A 171 -1.72 11.21 -6.01
C ALA A 171 -2.87 11.40 -7.01
N ALA A 172 -3.23 12.65 -7.34
CA ALA A 172 -4.27 12.97 -8.31
C ALA A 172 -3.92 12.48 -9.72
N GLN A 173 -2.66 12.64 -10.14
CA GLN A 173 -2.16 12.14 -11.43
C GLN A 173 -2.22 10.61 -11.50
N ARG A 174 -1.74 9.90 -10.46
CA ARG A 174 -1.78 8.43 -10.40
C ARG A 174 -3.21 7.87 -10.36
N CYS A 175 -4.13 8.61 -9.76
CA CYS A 175 -5.55 8.31 -9.76
C CYS A 175 -6.26 8.77 -11.05
N GLY A 176 -5.54 9.30 -12.05
CA GLY A 176 -6.12 9.74 -13.32
C GLY A 176 -7.11 10.91 -13.22
N ILE A 177 -7.08 11.66 -12.11
CA ILE A 177 -7.93 12.84 -11.89
C ILE A 177 -7.41 14.04 -12.68
N ILE A 178 -6.08 14.16 -12.80
CA ILE A 178 -5.38 15.20 -13.54
C ILE A 178 -4.53 14.53 -14.61
N LYS A 179 -4.51 15.09 -15.83
CA LYS A 179 -3.65 14.60 -16.92
C LYS A 179 -2.23 15.14 -16.76
N SER A 180 -1.24 14.31 -17.09
CA SER A 180 0.19 14.66 -17.15
C SER A 180 0.48 15.74 -18.18
#